data_AF-A0A8X6M3K8-F1
#
_entry.id   AF-A0A8X6M3K8-F1
#
_cell.length_a   1.000
_cell.length_b   1.000
_cell.length_c   1.000
_cell.angle_alpha   90.00
_cell.angle_beta   90.00
_cell.angle_gamma   90.00
#
_symmetry.space_group_name_H-M   'P 1'
#
loop_
_entity.id
_entity.type
_entity.pdbx_description
1 polymer ?
#
loop_
_entity_poly.entity_id
_entity_poly.type
_entity_poly.pdbx_seq_one_letter_code
_entity_poly.pdbx_strand_id
1 'polypeptide(L)' 'MVSEPKPPVRVTIEEEIPKEKSAEVAERNISEDPIVRDIILSVPANFQKFIPAIVEKLKTRSYSWNELGN' A
#
# COMPACT_ATOMS: atom_id res chain seq x y z
N MET A 1 -41.06 8.44 -15.30
CA MET A 1 -40.31 9.38 -14.44
C MET A 1 -39.06 8.64 -13.98
N VAL A 2 -37.89 9.02 -14.51
CA VAL A 2 -36.62 8.35 -14.19
C VAL A 2 -36.08 9.04 -12.93
N SER A 3 -36.00 8.32 -11.82
CA SER A 3 -35.40 8.83 -10.59
C SER A 3 -33.88 8.90 -10.78
N GLU A 4 -33.35 10.08 -11.05
CA GLU A 4 -31.90 10.28 -11.05
C GLU A 4 -31.34 10.10 -9.63
N PRO A 5 -30.22 9.38 -9.46
CA PRO A 5 -29.59 9.20 -8.17
C PRO A 5 -29.02 10.52 -7.65
N LYS A 6 -29.13 10.73 -6.34
CA LYS A 6 -28.61 11.94 -5.69
C LYS A 6 -27.08 12.00 -5.84
N PRO A 7 -26.50 13.17 -6.15
CA PRO A 7 -25.05 13.29 -6.31
C PRO A 7 -24.32 12.95 -5.00
N PRO A 8 -23.12 12.34 -5.11
CA PRO A 8 -22.33 11.95 -3.94
C PRO A 8 -21.86 13.17 -3.15
N VAL A 9 -21.86 13.04 -1.82
CA VAL A 9 -21.39 14.07 -0.89
C VAL A 9 -19.86 14.11 -0.93
N ARG A 10 -19.29 15.28 -1.24
CA ARG A 10 -17.84 15.51 -1.18
C ARG A 10 -17.45 15.80 0.27
N VAL A 11 -16.58 14.97 0.83
CA VAL A 11 -15.95 15.20 2.14
C VAL A 11 -14.52 15.68 1.90
N THR A 12 -14.17 16.85 2.43
CA THR A 12 -12.79 17.35 2.47
C THR A 12 -12.12 16.83 3.73
N ILE A 13 -11.06 16.04 3.57
CA ILE A 13 -10.21 15.59 4.67
C ILE A 13 -9.09 16.63 4.76
N GLU A 14 -9.07 17.41 5.82
CA GLU A 14 -7.92 18.24 6.16
C GLU A 14 -6.86 17.30 6.75
N GLU A 15 -5.97 16.78 5.89
CA GLU A 15 -4.75 16.13 6.36
C GLU A 15 -3.80 17.22 6.86
N GLU A 16 -3.75 17.45 8.17
CA GLU A 16 -2.58 18.05 8.81
C GLU A 16 -1.40 17.13 8.54
N ILE A 17 -0.53 17.51 7.60
CA ILE A 17 0.70 16.79 7.29
C ILE A 17 1.70 17.10 8.42
N PRO A 18 2.02 16.17 9.34
CA PRO A 18 3.08 16.40 10.31
C PRO A 18 4.39 16.29 9.56
N LYS A 19 5.10 17.42 9.42
CA LYS A 19 6.53 17.45 9.08
C LYS A 19 7.27 16.83 10.26
N GLU A 20 7.64 15.55 10.18
CA GLU A 20 8.72 15.07 11.03
C GLU A 20 9.64 14.07 10.31
N LYS A 21 10.92 14.35 10.49
CA LYS A 21 12.07 13.60 10.02
C LYS A 21 12.04 12.20 10.61
N SER A 22 12.43 11.20 9.81
CA SER A 22 13.49 10.25 10.16
C SER A 22 13.63 9.25 9.03
N ALA A 23 14.53 9.56 8.10
CA ALA A 23 15.23 8.56 7.33
C ALA A 23 16.22 7.87 8.28
N GLU A 24 15.71 7.00 9.15
CA GLU A 24 16.55 6.02 9.82
C GLU A 24 16.24 4.68 9.18
N VAL A 25 17.31 4.08 8.69
CA VAL A 25 17.35 2.85 7.91
C VAL A 25 16.72 1.75 8.74
N ALA A 26 15.43 1.47 8.51
CA ALA A 26 14.80 0.27 9.03
C ALA A 26 15.60 -0.92 8.50
N GLU A 27 16.31 -1.58 9.42
CA GLU A 27 17.02 -2.83 9.19
C GLU A 27 16.15 -3.73 8.35
N ARG A 28 16.61 -3.97 7.13
CA ARG A 28 15.90 -4.71 6.10
C ARG A 28 15.82 -6.14 6.60
N ASN A 29 14.76 -6.48 7.31
CA ASN A 29 14.32 -7.86 7.49
C ASN A 29 13.93 -8.32 6.07
N ILE A 30 14.91 -8.88 5.36
CA ILE A 30 14.72 -9.39 4.01
C ILE A 30 13.81 -10.60 4.19
N SER A 31 12.51 -10.40 4.03
CA SER A 31 11.53 -11.47 4.03
C SER A 31 11.90 -12.46 2.92
N GLU A 32 11.84 -13.77 3.22
CA GLU A 32 12.16 -14.82 2.26
C GLU A 32 11.18 -14.87 1.08
N ASP A 33 10.00 -14.26 1.23
CA ASP A 33 8.97 -14.15 0.21
C ASP A 33 9.42 -13.18 -0.91
N PRO A 34 9.59 -13.63 -2.17
CA PRO A 34 10.01 -12.76 -3.27
C PRO A 34 9.03 -11.62 -3.53
N ILE A 35 7.72 -11.89 -3.39
CA ILE A 35 6.65 -10.88 -3.52
C ILE A 35 6.82 -9.76 -2.50
N VAL A 36 7.10 -10.12 -1.25
CA VAL A 36 7.26 -9.14 -0.16
C VAL A 36 8.49 -8.27 -0.43
N ARG A 37 9.58 -8.88 -0.89
CA ARG A 37 10.82 -8.18 -1.24
C ARG A 37 10.61 -7.16 -2.36
N ASP A 38 9.93 -7.53 -3.44
CA ASP A 38 9.68 -6.62 -4.56
C ASP A 38 8.80 -5.43 -4.14
N ILE A 39 7.81 -5.68 -3.29
CA ILE A 39 6.97 -4.63 -2.72
C ILE A 39 7.83 -3.69 -1.88
N ILE A 40 8.70 -4.20 -1.00
CA ILE A 40 9.58 -3.37 -0.17
C ILE A 40 10.51 -2.50 -1.02
N LEU A 41 11.03 -3.03 -2.13
CA LEU A 41 11.94 -2.30 -3.03
C LEU A 41 11.20 -1.24 -3.88
N SER A 42 9.95 -1.51 -4.25
CA SER A 42 9.18 -0.64 -5.15
C SER A 42 8.40 0.45 -4.42
N VAL A 43 8.05 0.23 -3.15
CA VAL A 43 7.19 1.14 -2.39
C VAL A 43 8.01 2.29 -1.79
N PRO A 44 7.66 3.56 -2.07
CA PRO A 44 8.31 4.71 -1.45
C PRO A 44 8.15 4.70 0.08
N ALA A 45 9.13 5.26 0.79
CA ALA A 45 9.20 5.27 2.26
C ALA A 45 7.89 5.71 2.95
N ASN A 46 7.22 6.73 2.41
CA ASN A 46 5.96 7.26 2.94
C ASN A 46 4.81 6.23 3.00
N PHE A 47 4.90 5.17 2.18
CA PHE A 47 3.88 4.13 2.07
C PHE A 47 4.32 2.79 2.68
N GLN A 48 5.50 2.71 3.30
CA GLN A 48 5.99 1.47 3.91
C GLN A 48 5.06 0.92 5.00
N LYS A 49 4.36 1.81 5.72
CA LYS A 49 3.35 1.44 6.73
C LYS A 49 2.22 0.56 6.18
N PHE A 50 1.98 0.58 4.87
CA PHE A 50 0.93 -0.21 4.22
C PHE A 50 1.41 -1.59 3.75
N ILE A 51 2.72 -1.85 3.74
CA ILE A 51 3.29 -3.12 3.25
C ILE A 51 2.69 -4.33 3.98
N PRO A 52 2.56 -4.36 5.32
CA PRO A 52 1.94 -5.50 6.00
C PRO A 52 0.51 -5.79 5.52
N ALA A 53 -0.32 -4.75 5.38
CA ALA A 53 -1.70 -4.89 4.93
C ALA A 53 -1.81 -5.32 3.45
N ILE A 54 -0.87 -4.89 2.61
CA ILE A 54 -0.78 -5.33 1.20
C ILE A 54 -0.42 -6.81 1.16
N VAL A 55 0.63 -7.21 1.88
CA VAL A 55 1.09 -8.61 1.92
C VAL A 55 0.01 -9.53 2.47
N GLU A 56 -0.67 -9.13 3.54
CA GLU A 56 -1.80 -9.90 4.09
C GLU A 56 -2.91 -10.10 3.05
N LYS A 57 -3.34 -9.03 2.38
CA LYS A 57 -4.34 -9.12 1.30
C LYS A 57 -3.92 -10.02 0.15
N LEU A 58 -2.63 -9.98 -0.24
CA LEU A 58 -2.09 -10.84 -1.28
C LEU A 58 -2.12 -12.32 -0.87
N LYS A 59 -1.73 -12.61 0.38
CA LYS A 59 -1.77 -13.96 0.95
C LYS A 59 -3.19 -14.51 1.06
N THR A 60 -4.14 -13.72 1.57
CA THR A 60 -5.55 -14.12 1.68
C THR A 60 -6.18 -14.48 0.33
N ARG A 61 -5.74 -13.81 -0.74
CA ARG A 61 -6.24 -14.04 -2.10
C ARG A 61 -5.40 -15.04 -2.90
N SER A 62 -4.39 -15.65 -2.26
CA SER A 62 -3.45 -16.59 -2.89
C SER A 62 -2.84 -16.03 -4.17
N TYR A 63 -2.51 -14.73 -4.17
CA TYR A 63 -1.81 -14.13 -5.30
C TYR A 63 -0.39 -14.64 -5.37
N SER A 64 0.02 -15.00 -6.58
CA SER A 64 1.39 -15.29 -6.96
C SER A 64 1.82 -14.32 -8.05
N TRP A 65 3.10 -14.00 -8.14
CA TRP A 65 3.64 -13.38 -9.35
C TRP A 65 3.36 -14.31 -10.54
N ASN A 66 2.98 -13.71 -11.67
CA ASN A 66 2.88 -14.43 -12.92
C ASN A 66 4.28 -14.52 -13.58
N GLU A 67 4.41 -15.29 -14.66
CA GLU A 67 5.69 -15.46 -15.36
C GLU A 67 6.25 -14.15 -15.95
N LEU A 68 5.40 -13.12 -16.07
CA LEU A 68 5.73 -11.76 -16.49
C LEU A 68 6.24 -10.87 -15.35
N GLY A 69 6.19 -11.34 -14.10
CA GLY A 69 6.68 -10.62 -12.92
C GLY A 69 8.18 -10.75 -12.67
N ASN A 70 8.98 -11.01 -13.73
CA ASN A 70 10.44 -10.97 -13.70
C ASN A 70 10.96 -9.63 -14.23
#